data_AF-A0A2K0Y8R8-F1
#
_entry.id   AF-A0A2K0Y8R8-F1
#
_cell.length_a   1.000
_cell.length_b   1.000
_cell.length_c   1.000
_cell.angle_alpha   90.00
_cell.angle_beta   90.00
_cell.angle_gamma   90.00
#
_symmetry.space_group_name_H-M   'P 1'
#
loop_
_entity.id
_entity.type
_entity.pdbx_description
1 polymer ?
#
loop_
_entity_poly.entity_id
_entity_poly.type
_entity_poly.pdbx_seq_one_letter_code
_entity_poly.pdbx_strand_id
1 'polypeptide(L)' 'MREWAIKRRERTRHLIELGGLVTKAGLVDLTDDDRATLYGAFLTVADRLRGPERNNALALWQRKGKRAFETEKPSAN' A
#
# COMPACT_ATOMS: atom_id res chain seq x y z
N MET A 1 -15.42 26.05 -3.45
CA MET A 1 -15.25 24.95 -4.45
C MET A 1 -16.49 24.06 -4.36
N ARG A 2 -17.11 23.63 -5.47
CA ARG A 2 -18.30 22.76 -5.40
C ARG A 2 -17.93 21.41 -4.74
N GLU A 3 -18.81 20.87 -3.89
CA GLU A 3 -18.55 19.67 -3.08
C GLU A 3 -18.02 18.47 -3.90
N TRP A 4 -18.58 18.24 -5.09
CA TRP A 4 -18.16 17.17 -6.00
C TRP A 4 -16.69 17.30 -6.47
N ALA A 5 -16.17 18.53 -6.57
CA ALA A 5 -14.78 18.76 -6.97
C ALA A 5 -13.81 18.44 -5.83
N ILE A 6 -14.21 18.70 -4.58
CA ILE A 6 -13.44 18.33 -3.39
C ILE A 6 -13.36 16.80 -3.28
N LYS A 7 -14.51 16.12 -3.33
CA LYS A 7 -14.58 14.64 -3.27
C LYS A 7 -13.72 13.96 -4.34
N ARG A 8 -13.68 14.51 -5.57
CA ARG A 8 -12.82 13.95 -6.63
C ARG A 8 -11.34 14.13 -6.33
N ARG A 9 -10.93 15.30 -5.83
CA ARG A 9 -9.52 15.54 -5.47
C ARG A 9 -9.08 14.60 -4.36
N GLU A 10 -9.92 14.40 -3.35
CA GLU A 10 -9.66 13.46 -2.25
C GLU A 10 -9.55 12.02 -2.75
N ARG A 11 -10.48 11.57 -3.59
CA ARG A 11 -10.41 10.23 -4.21
C ARG A 11 -9.14 10.06 -5.04
N THR A 12 -8.79 11.04 -5.85
CA THR A 12 -7.60 10.97 -6.72
C THR A 12 -6.34 10.91 -5.88
N ARG A 13 -6.22 11.79 -4.87
CA ARG A 13 -5.10 11.78 -3.93
C ARG A 13 -4.98 10.42 -3.23
N HIS A 14 -6.08 9.90 -2.71
CA HIS A 14 -6.10 8.61 -2.03
C HIS A 14 -5.62 7.46 -2.93
N LEU A 15 -6.10 7.39 -4.18
CA LEU A 15 -5.68 6.36 -5.13
C LEU A 15 -4.21 6.50 -5.54
N ILE A 16 -3.70 7.73 -5.67
CA ILE A 16 -2.29 7.98 -5.95
C ILE A 16 -1.43 7.55 -4.75
N GLU A 17 -1.83 7.88 -3.53
CA GLU A 17 -1.12 7.47 -2.31
C GLU A 17 -1.03 5.94 -2.21
N LEU A 18 -2.14 5.23 -2.46
CA LEU A 18 -2.16 3.77 -2.50
C LEU A 18 -1.27 3.20 -3.61
N GLY A 19 -1.35 3.76 -4.82
CA GLY A 19 -0.49 3.36 -5.94
C GLY A 19 1.00 3.58 -5.63
N GLY A 20 1.33 4.69 -4.97
CA GLY A 20 2.69 5.00 -4.54
C GLY A 20 3.27 3.96 -3.57
N LEU A 21 2.44 3.31 -2.75
CA LEU A 21 2.89 2.20 -1.88
C LEU A 21 3.33 0.98 -2.69
N VAL A 22 2.70 0.72 -3.84
CA VAL A 22 3.05 -0.40 -4.73
C VAL A 22 4.43 -0.18 -5.34
N THR A 23 4.68 1.02 -5.88
CA THR A 23 6.00 1.41 -6.39
C THR A 23 7.05 1.38 -5.29
N LYS A 24 6.75 1.95 -4.13
CA LYS A 24 7.69 2.05 -3.01
C LYS A 24 8.09 0.69 -2.43
N ALA A 25 7.19 -0.28 -2.46
CA ALA A 25 7.48 -1.66 -2.09
C ALA A 25 8.31 -2.43 -3.14
N GLY A 26 8.70 -1.78 -4.26
CA GLY A 26 9.45 -2.37 -5.36
C GLY A 26 8.62 -3.35 -6.20
N LEU A 27 7.30 -3.42 -5.98
CA LEU A 27 6.47 -4.45 -6.59
C LEU A 27 6.32 -4.25 -8.10
N VAL A 28 6.34 -3.01 -8.58
CA VAL A 28 6.28 -2.72 -10.03
C VAL A 28 7.49 -3.33 -10.73
N ASP A 29 8.70 -3.04 -10.25
CA ASP A 29 9.94 -3.56 -10.84
C ASP A 29 10.06 -5.08 -10.70
N LEU A 30 9.69 -5.62 -9.53
CA LEU A 30 9.77 -7.06 -9.25
C LEU A 30 8.77 -7.90 -10.04
N THR A 31 7.70 -7.29 -10.56
CA THR A 31 6.65 -7.98 -11.32
C THR A 31 6.60 -7.57 -12.78
N ASP A 32 7.53 -6.73 -13.25
CA ASP A 32 7.52 -6.15 -14.60
C ASP A 32 6.19 -5.46 -14.94
N ASP A 33 5.61 -4.75 -13.95
CA ASP A 33 4.28 -4.13 -14.02
C ASP A 33 3.14 -5.09 -14.42
N ASP A 34 3.30 -6.40 -14.22
CA ASP A 34 2.23 -7.36 -14.53
C ASP A 34 1.08 -7.25 -13.54
N ARG A 35 -0.01 -6.63 -14.01
CA ARG A 35 -1.20 -6.34 -13.20
C ARG A 35 -1.88 -7.60 -12.68
N ALA A 36 -1.83 -8.71 -13.43
CA ALA A 36 -2.42 -9.96 -12.98
C ALA A 36 -1.65 -10.53 -11.77
N THR A 37 -0.32 -10.49 -11.82
CA THR A 37 0.57 -10.89 -10.73
C THR A 37 0.38 -10.00 -9.50
N LEU A 38 0.36 -8.68 -9.67
CA LEU A 38 0.08 -7.74 -8.57
C LEU A 38 -1.28 -8.01 -7.92
N TYR A 39 -2.31 -8.23 -8.74
CA TYR A 39 -3.64 -8.54 -8.24
C TYR A 39 -3.67 -9.88 -7.49
N GLY A 40 -3.03 -10.93 -8.01
CA GLY A 40 -2.89 -12.22 -7.33
C GLY A 40 -2.17 -12.11 -5.98
N ALA A 41 -1.12 -11.29 -5.89
CA ALA A 41 -0.42 -11.01 -4.64
C ALA A 41 -1.35 -10.31 -3.62
N PHE A 42 -2.12 -9.31 -4.05
CA PHE A 42 -3.09 -8.64 -3.17
C PHE A 42 -4.23 -9.57 -2.73
N LEU A 43 -4.69 -10.49 -3.59
CA LEU A 43 -5.67 -11.51 -3.20
C LEU A 43 -5.10 -12.41 -2.10
N THR A 44 -3.84 -12.82 -2.20
CA THR A 44 -3.18 -13.62 -1.15
C THR A 44 -3.14 -12.87 0.19
N VAL A 45 -2.86 -11.55 0.18
CA VAL A 45 -2.95 -10.70 1.37
C VAL A 45 -4.38 -10.63 1.91
N ALA A 46 -5.37 -10.47 1.04
CA ALA A 46 -6.77 -10.39 1.42
C ALA A 46 -7.26 -11.70 2.07
N ASP A 47 -6.91 -12.86 1.50
CA ASP A 47 -7.25 -14.17 2.04
C ASP A 47 -6.64 -14.37 3.42
N ARG A 48 -5.37 -13.96 3.61
CA ARG A 48 -4.71 -14.00 4.92
C ARG A 48 -5.46 -13.16 5.97
N LEU A 49 -6.00 -12.01 5.58
CA LEU A 49 -6.75 -11.12 6.46
C LEU A 49 -8.20 -11.56 6.70
N ARG A 50 -8.78 -12.42 5.86
CA ARG A 50 -10.08 -13.06 6.11
C ARG A 50 -9.98 -14.25 7.07
N GLY A 51 -8.76 -14.77 7.27
CA GLY A 51 -8.49 -15.90 8.16
C GLY A 51 -8.35 -15.53 9.64
N PRO A 52 -8.21 -16.56 10.52
CA PRO A 52 -8.14 -16.39 11.97
C PRO A 52 -6.88 -15.63 12.44
N GLU A 53 -5.83 -15.59 11.64
CA GLU A 53 -4.55 -14.95 11.98
C GLU A 53 -4.50 -13.45 11.63
N ARG A 54 -5.64 -12.86 11.22
CA ARG A 54 -5.75 -11.45 10.79
C ARG A 54 -5.04 -10.47 11.71
N ASN A 55 -5.30 -10.54 13.02
CA ASN A 55 -4.79 -9.55 13.97
C ASN A 55 -3.26 -9.63 14.11
N ASN A 56 -2.71 -10.85 14.13
CA ASN A 56 -1.27 -11.07 14.17
C ASN A 56 -0.60 -10.60 12.88
N ALA A 57 -1.20 -10.90 11.73
CA ALA A 57 -0.71 -10.46 10.42
C ALA A 57 -0.68 -8.92 10.34
N LEU A 58 -1.77 -8.25 10.72
CA LEU A 58 -1.83 -6.78 10.75
C LEU A 58 -0.78 -6.17 11.67
N ALA A 59 -0.64 -6.68 12.91
CA ALA A 59 0.35 -6.17 13.86
C ALA A 59 1.80 -6.35 13.37
N LEU A 60 2.09 -7.45 12.68
CA LEU A 60 3.40 -7.69 12.07
C LEU A 60 3.67 -6.72 10.91
N TRP A 61 2.71 -6.60 9.99
CA TRP A 61 2.86 -5.75 8.80
C TRP A 61 2.90 -4.27 9.15
N GLN A 62 2.10 -3.82 10.11
CA GLN A 62 2.15 -2.43 10.60
C GLN A 62 3.55 -2.09 11.15
N ARG A 63 4.13 -2.97 11.98
CA ARG A 63 5.49 -2.78 12.51
C ARG A 63 6.54 -2.78 11.39
N LYS A 64 6.44 -3.71 10.43
CA LYS A 64 7.35 -3.77 9.29
C LYS A 64 7.28 -2.49 8.45
N GLY A 65 6.08 -2.07 8.08
CA GLY A 65 5.84 -0.86 7.29
C GLY A 65 6.35 0.39 7.99
N LYS A 66 6.05 0.56 9.29
CA LYS A 66 6.54 1.70 10.08
C LYS A 66 8.08 1.81 10.03
N ARG A 67 8.78 0.69 10.25
CA ARG A 67 10.25 0.68 10.17
C ARG A 67 10.78 1.02 8.78
N ALA A 68 10.17 0.48 7.73
CA ALA A 68 10.56 0.80 6.35
C ALA A 68 10.44 2.31 6.08
N PHE A 69 9.29 2.91 6.46
CA PHE A 69 9.08 4.36 6.35
C PHE A 69 10.10 5.19 7.16
N GLU A 70 10.51 4.71 8.33
CA GLU A 70 11.51 5.39 9.16
C GLU A 70 12.91 5.33 8.53
N THR A 71 13.29 4.21 7.93
CA THR A 71 14.60 4.04 7.27
C THR A 71 14.74 4.86 5.98
N GLU A 72 13.63 5.07 5.25
CA GLU A 72 13.65 5.82 3.98
C GLU A 72 13.51 7.33 4.17
N LYS A 73 13.13 7.80 5.37
CA LYS A 73 13.22 9.23 5.68
C LYS A 73 14.71 9.58 5.69
N PRO A 74 15.17 10.52 4.86
CA PRO A 74 16.55 10.97 4.96
C PRO A 74 16.75 11.47 6.39
N SER A 75 17.88 11.10 7.02
CA SER A 75 18.32 11.77 8.24
C SER A 75 18.18 13.26 7.99
N ALA A 76 17.37 13.92 8.81
CA ALA A 76 17.25 15.37 8.75
C ALA A 76 18.64 15.94 9.05
N ASN A 77 19.37 16.32 8.01
CA ASN A 77 20.55 17.17 8.07
C ASN A 77 20.09 18.61 7.82
#